data_AF-A0A139QLK7-F1
#
_entry.id   AF-A0A139QLK7-F1
#
_cell.length_a   1.000
_cell.length_b   1.000
_cell.length_c   1.000
_cell.angle_alpha   90.00
_cell.angle_beta   90.00
_cell.angle_gamma   90.00
#
_symmetry.space_group_name_H-M   'P 1'
#
loop_
_entity.id
_entity.type
_entity.pdbx_description
1 polymer ?
#
loop_
_entity_poly.entity_id
_entity_poly.type
_entity_poly.pdbx_seq_one_letter_code
_entity_poly.pdbx_strand_id
1 'polypeptide(L)'
;MKIRVDRDSVCMGDDVLPHEVEFEVPEDMTVKDFFDFLEMERYLPSVQGNNVAWELRNRNGEHGVYFTKTREIIHPDVLLKDMVEGFDGTPLFVLLYHYTPEAYYNRKENR
;
A
#
# COMPACT_ATOMS: atom_id res chain seq x y z
N MET A 1 16.61 -0.96 3.79
CA MET A 1 16.34 -2.23 3.09
C MET A 1 15.78 -1.99 1.68
N LYS A 2 16.08 -2.88 0.73
CA LYS A 2 15.51 -2.86 -0.61
C LYS A 2 14.18 -3.62 -0.64
N ILE A 3 13.14 -3.06 -1.25
CA ILE A 3 11.83 -3.68 -1.40
C ILE A 3 11.31 -3.54 -2.84
N ARG A 4 10.46 -4.48 -3.26
CA ARG A 4 9.62 -4.35 -4.45
C ARG A 4 8.20 -4.02 -4.02
N VAL A 5 7.56 -3.11 -4.73
CA VAL A 5 6.17 -2.73 -4.50
C VAL A 5 5.44 -2.84 -5.81
N ASP A 6 4.37 -3.63 -5.85
CA ASP A 6 3.43 -3.70 -6.95
C ASP A 6 2.09 -3.13 -6.49
N ARG A 7 1.36 -2.43 -7.35
CA ARG A 7 0.05 -1.87 -7.02
C ARG A 7 -0.99 -2.23 -8.07
N ASP A 8 -2.23 -2.40 -7.61
CA ASP A 8 -3.34 -2.55 -8.52
C ASP A 8 -3.49 -1.32 -9.42
N SER A 9 -3.97 -1.60 -10.63
CA SER A 9 -4.32 -0.55 -11.58
C SER A 9 -5.59 0.17 -11.15
N VAL A 10 -5.68 1.46 -11.45
CA VAL A 10 -6.90 2.27 -11.27
C VAL A 10 -7.51 2.63 -12.62
N CYS A 11 -8.39 3.65 -12.67
CA CYS A 11 -9.00 4.11 -13.92
C CYS A 11 -7.95 4.50 -14.97
N MET A 12 -8.18 4.13 -16.24
CA MET A 12 -7.23 4.31 -17.37
C MET A 12 -6.72 5.75 -17.59
N GLY A 13 -7.40 6.77 -17.06
CA GLY A 13 -6.97 8.17 -17.15
C GLY A 13 -6.06 8.63 -16.01
N ASP A 14 -6.16 8.00 -14.85
CA ASP A 14 -5.42 8.37 -13.64
C ASP A 14 -4.15 7.52 -13.46
N ASP A 15 -4.05 6.41 -14.20
CA ASP A 15 -3.01 5.39 -14.03
C ASP A 15 -1.94 5.41 -15.14
N VAL A 16 -1.00 6.34 -15.02
CA VAL A 16 0.00 6.62 -16.06
C VAL A 16 1.44 6.26 -15.68
N LEU A 17 1.64 5.81 -14.44
CA LEU A 17 2.94 5.46 -13.89
C LEU A 17 3.11 3.93 -13.83
N PRO A 18 4.34 3.40 -13.83
CA PRO A 18 4.59 1.99 -13.60
C PRO A 18 3.93 1.50 -12.30
N HIS A 19 3.32 0.32 -12.35
CA HIS A 19 2.67 -0.29 -11.20
C HIS A 19 3.63 -1.07 -10.31
N GLU A 20 4.79 -1.46 -10.84
CA GLU A 20 5.82 -2.15 -10.08
C GLU A 20 7.09 -1.30 -10.02
N VAL A 21 7.56 -1.00 -8.82
CA VAL A 21 8.75 -0.18 -8.56
C VAL A 21 9.58 -0.80 -7.43
N GLU A 22 10.90 -0.67 -7.56
CA GLU A 22 11.84 -0.99 -6.48
C GLU A 22 12.18 0.27 -5.68
N PHE A 23 12.12 0.17 -4.36
CA PHE A 23 12.49 1.25 -3.45
C PHE A 23 13.61 0.80 -2.51
N GLU A 24 14.46 1.76 -2.15
CA GLU A 24 15.40 1.63 -1.03
C GLU A 24 14.86 2.49 0.12
N VAL A 25 14.43 1.84 1.19
CA VAL A 25 13.74 2.48 2.33
C VAL A 25 14.50 2.28 3.65
N PRO A 26 14.38 3.17 4.63
CA PRO A 26 14.92 2.95 5.97
C PRO A 26 14.39 1.66 6.62
N GLU A 27 15.19 1.00 7.47
CA GLU A 27 14.76 -0.22 8.17
C GLU A 27 13.76 0.06 9.30
N ASP A 28 13.76 1.28 9.83
CA ASP A 28 12.83 1.78 10.83
C ASP A 28 11.57 2.42 10.20
N MET A 29 11.38 2.28 8.88
CA MET A 29 10.19 2.77 8.20
C MET A 29 8.93 2.04 8.69
N THR A 30 7.98 2.80 9.23
CA THR A 30 6.66 2.32 9.63
C THR A 30 5.70 2.24 8.44
N VAL A 31 4.56 1.56 8.61
CA VAL A 31 3.47 1.58 7.62
C VAL A 31 3.01 3.01 7.32
N LYS A 32 2.91 3.85 8.35
CA LYS A 32 2.55 5.26 8.18
C LYS A 32 3.57 5.99 7.31
N ASP A 33 4.85 5.88 7.65
CA ASP A 33 5.92 6.54 6.91
C ASP A 33 5.97 6.05 5.46
N PHE A 34 5.67 4.77 5.23
CA PHE A 34 5.61 4.20 3.91
C PHE A 34 4.47 4.80 3.07
N PHE A 35 3.25 4.89 3.60
CA PHE A 35 2.14 5.52 2.85
C PHE A 35 2.38 7.01 2.61
N ASP A 36 2.94 7.74 3.58
CA ASP A 36 3.33 9.15 3.40
C ASP A 36 4.40 9.29 2.30
N PHE A 37 5.38 8.38 2.26
CA PHE A 37 6.41 8.31 1.21
C PHE A 37 5.79 8.04 -0.17
N LEU A 38 4.89 7.05 -0.29
CA LEU A 38 4.24 6.72 -1.56
C LEU A 38 3.37 7.86 -2.10
N GLU A 39 2.72 8.63 -1.22
CA GLU A 39 2.02 9.86 -1.61
C GLU A 39 2.98 10.94 -2.12
N MET A 40 4.09 11.15 -1.42
CA MET A 40 5.11 12.14 -1.78
C MET A 40 5.72 11.83 -3.16
N GLU A 41 5.99 10.56 -3.43
CA GLU A 41 6.48 10.07 -4.73
C GLU A 41 5.40 10.05 -5.83
N ARG A 42 4.15 10.42 -5.48
CA ARG A 42 2.97 10.33 -6.37
C ARG A 42 2.77 8.91 -6.93
N TYR A 43 3.22 7.92 -6.19
CA TYR A 43 3.11 6.52 -6.60
C TYR A 43 1.67 6.03 -6.54
N LEU A 44 0.90 6.52 -5.56
CA LEU A 44 -0.54 6.31 -5.48
C LEU A 44 -1.25 7.29 -6.44
N PRO A 45 -1.96 6.80 -7.46
CA PRO A 45 -2.71 7.66 -8.37
C PRO A 45 -3.75 8.51 -7.64
N SER A 46 -3.90 9.76 -8.06
CA SER A 46 -4.99 10.61 -7.60
C SER A 46 -6.24 10.30 -8.43
N VAL A 47 -7.27 9.77 -7.77
CA VAL A 47 -8.55 9.42 -8.39
C VAL A 47 -9.64 10.44 -8.04
N GLN A 48 -10.64 10.59 -8.91
CA GLN A 48 -11.74 11.53 -8.69
C GLN A 48 -12.43 11.31 -7.33
N GLY A 49 -12.53 12.39 -6.54
CA GLY A 49 -13.14 12.36 -5.21
C GLY A 49 -12.23 11.83 -4.10
N ASN A 50 -11.07 11.24 -4.45
CA ASN A 50 -10.02 10.75 -3.54
C ASN A 50 -10.56 9.99 -2.31
N ASN A 51 -11.61 9.19 -2.50
CA ASN A 51 -12.27 8.43 -1.44
C ASN A 51 -12.11 6.93 -1.68
N VAL A 52 -10.86 6.47 -1.61
CA VAL A 52 -10.47 5.08 -1.89
C VAL A 52 -9.65 4.53 -0.74
N ALA A 53 -9.42 3.22 -0.76
CA ALA A 53 -8.51 2.57 0.18
C ALA A 53 -7.42 1.78 -0.55
N TRP A 54 -6.21 1.85 -0.01
CA TRP A 54 -5.06 1.08 -0.46
C TRP A 54 -4.67 0.08 0.63
N GLU A 55 -4.78 -1.21 0.33
CA GLU A 55 -4.47 -2.29 1.27
C GLU A 55 -3.05 -2.81 1.02
N LEU A 56 -2.17 -2.67 2.01
CA LEU A 56 -0.81 -3.18 2.00
C LEU A 56 -0.79 -4.67 2.38
N ARG A 57 -0.23 -5.48 1.50
CA ARG A 57 -0.12 -6.93 1.68
C ARG A 57 1.23 -7.48 1.27
N ASN A 58 1.54 -8.68 1.75
CA ASN A 58 2.53 -9.56 1.16
C ASN A 58 2.08 -11.03 1.29
N ARG A 59 2.98 -12.00 1.06
CA ARG A 59 2.67 -13.44 1.17
C ARG A 59 2.17 -13.88 2.56
N ASN A 60 2.44 -13.10 3.61
CA ASN A 60 1.99 -13.38 4.98
C ASN A 60 0.60 -12.82 5.30
N GLY A 61 0.01 -11.97 4.43
CA GLY A 61 -1.32 -11.41 4.67
C GLY A 61 -1.39 -9.90 4.47
N GLU A 62 -2.37 -9.27 5.12
CA GLU A 62 -2.50 -7.81 5.19
C GLU A 62 -1.71 -7.27 6.36
N HIS A 63 -1.10 -6.11 6.14
CA HIS A 63 -0.27 -5.43 7.12
C HIS A 63 -0.67 -3.99 7.41
N GLY A 64 -1.50 -3.39 6.57
CA GLY A 64 -1.99 -2.03 6.78
C GLY A 64 -2.94 -1.60 5.68
N VAL A 65 -3.70 -0.53 5.94
CA VAL A 65 -4.64 0.03 4.98
C VAL A 65 -4.61 1.54 5.09
N TYR A 66 -4.56 2.22 3.96
CA TYR A 66 -4.59 3.68 3.89
C TYR A 66 -5.90 4.16 3.27
N PHE A 67 -6.62 5.03 3.97
CA PHE A 67 -7.84 5.67 3.48
C PHE A 67 -7.54 7.09 2.99
N THR A 68 -7.55 7.30 1.68
CA THR A 68 -7.00 8.51 1.06
C THR A 68 -7.75 9.79 1.44
N LYS A 69 -9.04 9.70 1.78
CA LYS A 69 -9.87 10.86 2.14
C LYS A 69 -9.66 11.34 3.57
N THR A 70 -9.61 10.41 4.51
CA THR A 70 -9.45 10.72 5.95
C THR A 70 -7.99 10.78 6.38
N ARG A 71 -7.09 10.25 5.54
CA ARG A 71 -5.68 9.98 5.83
C ARG A 71 -5.47 9.01 6.99
N GLU A 72 -6.49 8.26 7.35
CA GLU A 72 -6.39 7.25 8.40
C GLU A 72 -5.64 6.02 7.89
N ILE A 73 -4.85 5.42 8.78
CA ILE A 73 -4.06 4.24 8.49
C ILE A 73 -4.35 3.17 9.55
N ILE A 74 -4.62 1.95 9.10
CA ILE A 74 -4.70 0.77 9.96
C ILE A 74 -3.28 0.23 10.19
N HIS A 75 -2.94 -0.05 11.45
CA HIS A 75 -1.61 -0.51 11.90
C HIS A 75 -0.45 0.45 11.53
N PRO A 76 -0.56 1.76 11.82
CA PRO A 76 0.40 2.76 11.34
C PRO A 76 1.82 2.56 11.87
N ASP A 77 1.97 2.05 13.08
CA ASP A 77 3.24 2.01 13.81
C ASP A 77 4.07 0.74 13.57
N VAL A 78 3.55 -0.21 12.78
CA VAL A 78 4.25 -1.47 12.50
C VAL A 78 5.39 -1.22 11.51
N LEU A 79 6.54 -1.83 11.74
CA LEU A 79 7.70 -1.68 10.86
C LEU A 79 7.58 -2.58 9.64
N LEU A 80 7.94 -2.06 8.47
CA LEU A 80 7.95 -2.86 7.24
C LEU A 80 8.91 -4.05 7.33
N LYS A 81 10.05 -3.89 8.01
CA LYS A 81 11.06 -4.95 8.14
C LYS A 81 10.51 -6.20 8.86
N ASP A 82 9.64 -5.98 9.85
CA ASP A 82 9.07 -7.07 10.67
C ASP A 82 8.11 -7.92 9.82
N MET A 83 7.49 -7.34 8.79
CA MET A 83 6.54 -8.01 7.90
C MET A 83 7.22 -8.96 6.91
N VAL A 84 8.53 -8.79 6.70
CA VAL A 84 9.34 -9.50 5.71
C VAL A 84 10.48 -10.29 6.34
N GLU A 85 10.48 -10.41 7.67
CA GLU A 85 11.44 -11.24 8.38
C GLU A 85 11.37 -12.69 7.87
N GLY A 86 12.54 -13.28 7.57
CA GLY A 86 12.64 -14.62 7.00
C GLY A 86 12.25 -14.73 5.52
N PHE A 87 12.18 -13.61 4.78
CA PHE A 87 12.01 -13.64 3.33
C PHE A 87 13.37 -13.84 2.65
N ASP A 88 13.41 -14.73 1.67
CA ASP A 88 14.56 -14.89 0.79
C ASP A 88 14.46 -13.89 -0.37
N GLY A 89 15.55 -13.18 -0.65
CA GLY A 89 15.61 -12.19 -1.73
C GLY A 89 14.95 -10.85 -1.40
N THR A 90 14.64 -10.06 -2.44
CA THR A 90 13.97 -8.76 -2.27
C THR A 90 12.47 -8.98 -2.01
N PRO A 91 11.94 -8.58 -0.85
CA PRO A 91 10.55 -8.81 -0.52
C PRO A 91 9.62 -7.99 -1.41
N LEU A 92 8.50 -8.60 -1.79
CA LEU A 92 7.44 -7.96 -2.57
C LEU A 92 6.27 -7.60 -1.65
N PHE A 93 5.92 -6.31 -1.66
CA PHE A 93 4.65 -5.81 -1.17
C PHE A 93 3.69 -5.57 -2.33
N VAL A 94 2.41 -5.83 -2.08
CA VAL A 94 1.33 -5.57 -3.04
C VAL A 94 0.35 -4.58 -2.41
N LEU A 95 -0.02 -3.56 -3.16
CA LEU A 95 -1.04 -2.58 -2.80
C LEU A 95 -2.32 -2.88 -3.57
N LEU A 96 -3.33 -3.39 -2.87
CA LEU A 96 -4.63 -3.63 -3.50
C LEU A 96 -5.48 -2.37 -3.49
N TYR A 97 -6.13 -2.11 -4.62
CA TYR A 97 -6.99 -0.95 -4.80
C TYR A 97 -8.44 -1.28 -4.42
N HIS A 98 -9.02 -0.47 -3.54
CA HIS A 98 -10.45 -0.51 -3.21
C HIS A 98 -11.09 0.81 -3.61
N TYR A 99 -12.01 0.75 -4.57
CA TYR A 99 -12.66 1.93 -5.14
C TYR A 99 -13.51 2.74 -4.13
N THR A 100 -13.82 2.17 -2.96
CA THR A 100 -14.28 2.91 -1.77
C THR A 100 -13.79 2.23 -0.48
N PRO A 101 -13.80 2.94 0.68
CA PRO A 101 -13.57 2.32 1.99
C PRO A 101 -14.54 1.15 2.28
N GLU A 102 -15.80 1.26 1.88
CA GLU A 102 -16.80 0.20 2.09
C GLU A 102 -16.48 -1.06 1.29
N ALA A 103 -15.91 -0.91 0.07
CA ALA A 103 -15.48 -2.06 -0.72
C ALA A 103 -14.39 -2.87 0.00
N TYR A 104 -13.46 -2.19 0.68
CA TYR A 104 -12.46 -2.83 1.54
C TYR A 104 -13.12 -3.61 2.69
N TYR A 105 -14.04 -3.00 3.43
CA TYR A 105 -14.73 -3.67 4.55
C TYR A 105 -15.59 -4.86 4.08
N ASN A 106 -16.33 -4.72 2.99
CA ASN A 106 -17.12 -5.81 2.41
C ASN A 106 -16.24 -7.00 2.03
N ARG A 107 -15.03 -6.76 1.50
CA ARG A 107 -14.08 -7.84 1.19
C ARG A 107 -13.59 -8.56 2.45
N LYS A 108 -13.43 -7.83 3.56
CA LYS A 108 -12.99 -8.40 4.85
C LYS A 108 -14.03 -9.31 5.46
N GLU A 109 -15.31 -8.94 5.37
CA GLU A 109 -16.42 -9.74 5.92
C GLU A 109 -16.67 -11.04 5.16
N ASN A 110 -16.27 -11.11 3.89
CA ASN A 110 -16.48 -12.28 3.02
C ASN A 110 -15.28 -13.25 2.97
N ARG A 111 -14.31 -13.13 3.88
CA ARG A 111 -13.12 -13.99 4.00
C ARG A 111 -13.17 -14.86 5.24
#